data_AF-A0A7X3VHM6-F1
#
_entry.id   AF-A0A7X3VHM6-F1
#
_cell.length_a   1.000
_cell.length_b   1.000
_cell.length_c   1.000
_cell.angle_alpha   90.00
_cell.angle_beta   90.00
_cell.angle_gamma   90.00
#
_symmetry.space_group_name_H-M   'P 1'
#
loop_
_entity.id
_entity.type
_entity.pdbx_description
1 polymer ?
#
loop_
_entity_poly.entity_id
_entity_poly.type
_entity_poly.pdbx_seq_one_letter_code
_entity_poly.pdbx_strand_id
1 'polypeptide(L)'
;MLSIASLILAACAAPPSLVQTELFIAGQGGYHTYRIPSIITTLRGTLLSFCEGRKNSRSDSGDIDLLLRRSYDGGQTWGEVQVVADHGEDTIGNPTPVIDRDTGTIWLLLTKNPGYATGEQLMSGYEAGTRTVWVTHSNDDGETWAETEEITDTTKKTDWTWYATGPGVGIQLQSGRLVIPCDHRKQGSQRSYSHVIYSDDHGATWQIGGETSLKNNECQVIERRDGSLLLNMRSNHGRNRRSIATSNDGGLTWSNISFDEALIEPRCQASLLRYTSVTQSGASLVLFSNPASSERERMTVRLSRDDGATWAHSRILHAGPAAYSCLTVLSDGSIACLYERGDADRYEKITFARFSLDWLTGES
;
A
#
# COMPACT_ATOMS: atom_id res chain seq x y z
N MET A 1 40.41 24.29 -37.78
CA MET A 1 39.79 23.13 -37.11
C MET A 1 38.60 23.66 -36.32
N LEU A 2 37.39 23.54 -36.86
CA LEU A 2 36.17 23.80 -36.08
C LEU A 2 35.75 22.47 -35.45
N SER A 3 35.76 22.40 -34.13
CA SER A 3 35.22 21.28 -33.36
C SER A 3 33.72 21.48 -33.22
N ILE A 4 32.92 20.65 -33.89
CA ILE A 4 31.48 20.58 -33.70
C ILE A 4 31.25 19.72 -32.45
N ALA A 5 30.87 20.36 -31.34
CA ALA A 5 30.35 19.67 -30.17
C ALA A 5 28.90 19.24 -30.47
N SER A 6 28.69 17.95 -30.69
CA SER A 6 27.34 17.37 -30.77
C SER A 6 26.74 17.33 -29.37
N LEU A 7 25.82 18.27 -29.10
CA LEU A 7 24.92 18.21 -27.96
C LEU A 7 23.87 17.12 -28.25
N ILE A 8 24.00 15.96 -27.63
CA ILE A 8 22.91 14.97 -27.62
C ILE A 8 21.88 15.50 -26.62
N LEU A 9 20.85 16.17 -27.12
CA LEU A 9 19.60 16.30 -26.35
C LEU A 9 19.02 14.89 -26.23
N ALA A 10 19.10 14.29 -25.05
CA ALA A 10 18.22 13.19 -24.70
C ALA A 10 16.79 13.74 -24.73
N ALA A 11 16.05 13.42 -25.80
CA ALA A 11 14.63 13.67 -25.84
C ALA A 11 14.00 12.87 -24.70
N CYS A 12 13.53 13.57 -23.67
CA CYS A 12 12.70 12.97 -22.64
C CYS A 12 11.44 12.50 -23.36
N ALA A 13 11.33 11.19 -23.62
CA ALA A 13 10.16 10.62 -24.25
C ALA A 13 8.94 11.03 -23.41
N ALA A 14 7.91 11.58 -24.07
CA ALA A 14 6.66 11.91 -23.38
C ALA A 14 6.18 10.66 -22.61
N PRO A 15 5.75 10.79 -21.35
CA PRO A 15 5.32 9.66 -20.56
C PRO A 15 4.19 8.91 -21.30
N PRO A 16 4.18 7.57 -21.24
CA PRO A 16 3.26 6.78 -22.04
C PRO A 16 1.80 7.04 -21.63
N SER A 17 0.88 6.89 -22.59
CA SER A 17 -0.56 7.01 -22.34
C SER A 17 -1.02 5.95 -21.32
N LEU A 18 -0.72 4.67 -21.53
CA LEU A 18 -0.84 3.62 -20.54
C LEU A 18 0.02 2.42 -20.96
N VAL A 19 0.89 1.95 -20.09
CA VAL A 19 1.66 0.69 -20.26
C VAL A 19 1.29 -0.25 -19.13
N GLN A 20 1.14 -1.54 -19.43
CA GLN A 20 0.85 -2.56 -18.42
C GLN A 20 1.80 -3.76 -18.58
N THR A 21 2.29 -4.25 -17.46
CA THR A 21 3.22 -5.39 -17.37
C THR A 21 2.75 -6.34 -16.28
N GLU A 22 2.62 -7.61 -16.61
CA GLU A 22 2.29 -8.66 -15.64
C GLU A 22 3.55 -9.01 -14.84
N LEU A 23 3.56 -8.77 -13.53
CA LEU A 23 4.74 -8.96 -12.70
C LEU A 23 4.75 -10.29 -11.96
N PHE A 24 3.57 -10.70 -11.48
CA PHE A 24 3.40 -11.95 -10.76
C PHE A 24 2.16 -12.66 -11.29
N ILE A 25 2.32 -13.90 -11.77
CA ILE A 25 1.26 -14.67 -12.41
C ILE A 25 1.03 -15.93 -11.58
N ALA A 26 -0.20 -16.18 -11.16
CA ALA A 26 -0.58 -17.35 -10.37
C ALA A 26 -0.10 -18.66 -11.02
N GLY A 27 0.47 -19.56 -10.22
CA GLY A 27 1.02 -20.84 -10.67
C GLY A 27 2.42 -20.77 -11.28
N GLN A 28 3.05 -19.58 -11.37
CA GLN A 28 4.45 -19.44 -11.79
C GLN A 28 5.37 -19.18 -10.60
N GLY A 29 6.68 -19.38 -10.78
CA GLY A 29 7.70 -19.01 -9.79
C GLY A 29 7.65 -19.80 -8.46
N GLY A 30 6.95 -20.93 -8.42
CA GLY A 30 6.83 -21.76 -7.22
C GLY A 30 5.66 -21.40 -6.30
N TYR A 31 4.80 -20.44 -6.68
CA TYR A 31 3.67 -20.00 -5.87
C TYR A 31 2.34 -20.23 -6.57
N HIS A 32 1.37 -20.77 -5.83
CA HIS A 32 0.00 -20.92 -6.33
C HIS A 32 -0.67 -19.56 -6.60
N THR A 33 -0.52 -18.57 -5.72
CA THR A 33 -1.15 -17.25 -5.90
C THR A 33 -0.26 -16.15 -5.35
N TYR A 34 -0.26 -15.00 -6.04
CA TYR A 34 0.36 -13.77 -5.56
C TYR A 34 -0.72 -12.77 -5.20
N ARG A 35 -0.62 -12.18 -4.00
CA ARG A 35 -1.64 -11.25 -3.48
C ARG A 35 -1.03 -10.07 -2.73
N ILE A 36 -1.87 -9.11 -2.40
CA ILE A 36 -1.55 -7.98 -1.51
C ILE A 36 -0.39 -7.13 -2.05
N PRO A 37 -0.58 -6.50 -3.23
CA PRO A 37 0.44 -5.67 -3.86
C PRO A 37 0.76 -4.43 -3.02
N SER A 38 2.05 -4.12 -2.92
CA SER A 38 2.55 -2.85 -2.40
C SER A 38 3.68 -2.35 -3.30
N ILE A 39 3.73 -1.05 -3.59
CA ILE A 39 4.77 -0.47 -4.45
C ILE A 39 5.21 0.90 -3.94
N ILE A 40 6.52 1.15 -3.97
CA ILE A 40 7.13 2.46 -3.70
C ILE A 40 8.19 2.79 -4.76
N THR A 41 8.34 4.09 -5.05
CA THR A 41 9.50 4.65 -5.74
C THR A 41 10.48 5.18 -4.70
N THR A 42 11.72 4.70 -4.71
CA THR A 42 12.76 5.13 -3.78
C THR A 42 13.27 6.54 -4.11
N LEU A 43 14.07 7.12 -3.20
CA LEU A 43 14.74 8.41 -3.44
C LEU A 43 15.66 8.38 -4.67
N ARG A 44 16.15 7.20 -5.08
CA ARG A 44 16.98 7.00 -6.26
C ARG A 44 16.18 6.72 -7.53
N GLY A 45 14.85 6.66 -7.44
CA GLY A 45 13.95 6.38 -8.56
C GLY A 45 13.74 4.89 -8.85
N THR A 46 14.28 4.00 -8.02
CA THR A 46 14.06 2.56 -8.12
C THR A 46 12.63 2.24 -7.71
N LEU A 47 11.95 1.35 -8.44
CA LEU A 47 10.65 0.82 -8.04
C LEU A 47 10.85 -0.48 -7.28
N LEU A 48 10.22 -0.58 -6.10
CA LEU A 48 10.17 -1.79 -5.30
C LEU A 48 8.72 -2.29 -5.25
N SER A 49 8.46 -3.45 -5.86
CA SER A 49 7.15 -4.09 -5.98
C SER A 49 7.09 -5.31 -5.07
N PHE A 50 6.35 -5.19 -3.97
CA PHE A 50 6.17 -6.24 -2.98
C PHE A 50 4.84 -6.96 -3.16
N CYS A 51 4.80 -8.25 -2.80
CA CYS A 51 3.57 -9.01 -2.66
C CYS A 51 3.73 -10.20 -1.71
N GLU A 52 2.61 -10.76 -1.27
CA GLU A 52 2.55 -12.09 -0.69
C GLU A 52 2.70 -13.15 -1.79
N GLY A 53 3.66 -14.06 -1.62
CA GLY A 53 3.78 -15.29 -2.38
C GLY A 53 3.11 -16.44 -1.63
N ARG A 54 1.90 -16.84 -2.02
CA ARG A 54 1.15 -17.90 -1.35
C ARG A 54 1.46 -19.25 -2.00
N LYS A 55 2.22 -20.11 -1.31
CA LYS A 55 2.79 -21.33 -1.93
C LYS A 55 1.73 -22.30 -2.39
N ASN A 56 0.79 -22.64 -1.51
CA ASN A 56 -0.08 -23.80 -1.70
C ASN A 56 -1.51 -23.49 -2.16
N SER A 57 -2.02 -22.29 -1.91
CA SER A 57 -3.40 -21.93 -2.25
C SER A 57 -3.62 -20.41 -2.31
N ARG A 58 -4.85 -20.00 -2.63
CA ARG A 58 -5.28 -18.59 -2.54
C ARG A 58 -5.63 -18.15 -1.10
N SER A 59 -5.52 -19.02 -0.10
CA SER A 59 -5.93 -18.78 1.30
C SER A 59 -5.15 -17.62 1.95
N ASP A 60 -5.76 -16.93 2.91
CA ASP A 60 -5.09 -15.89 3.73
C ASP A 60 -4.23 -16.49 4.87
N SER A 61 -4.10 -17.81 4.92
CA SER A 61 -3.31 -18.57 5.90
C SER A 61 -2.63 -19.76 5.23
N GLY A 62 -1.50 -20.18 5.80
CA GLY A 62 -0.62 -21.22 5.29
C GLY A 62 0.81 -20.70 5.11
N ASP A 63 1.61 -21.46 4.37
CA ASP A 63 2.95 -21.06 3.95
C ASP A 63 2.85 -19.92 2.92
N ILE A 64 3.17 -18.71 3.38
CA ILE A 64 3.10 -17.46 2.61
C ILE A 64 4.41 -16.71 2.84
N ASP A 65 5.14 -16.43 1.75
CA ASP A 65 6.38 -15.64 1.77
C ASP A 65 6.11 -14.18 1.43
N LEU A 66 7.09 -13.31 1.72
CA LEU A 66 7.10 -11.93 1.26
C LEU A 66 8.11 -11.73 0.15
N LEU A 67 7.63 -11.30 -1.02
CA LEU A 67 8.39 -11.24 -2.26
C LEU A 67 8.60 -9.80 -2.71
N LEU A 68 9.65 -9.60 -3.49
CA LEU A 68 10.03 -8.33 -4.11
C LEU A 68 10.44 -8.56 -5.57
N ARG A 69 10.00 -7.67 -6.46
CA ARG A 69 10.65 -7.40 -7.74
C ARG A 69 11.09 -5.94 -7.79
N ARG A 70 12.21 -5.67 -8.47
CA ARG A 70 12.81 -4.34 -8.54
C ARG A 70 12.94 -3.87 -9.99
N SER A 71 12.78 -2.57 -10.21
CA SER A 71 13.01 -1.94 -11.51
C SER A 71 13.82 -0.66 -11.36
N TYR A 72 14.84 -0.49 -12.20
CA TYR A 72 15.72 0.67 -12.22
C TYR A 72 15.41 1.65 -13.36
N ASP A 73 14.43 1.33 -14.22
CA ASP A 73 14.16 2.03 -15.47
C ASP A 73 12.70 2.51 -15.57
N GLY A 74 12.06 2.75 -14.42
CA GLY A 74 10.67 3.20 -14.34
C GLY A 74 9.66 2.13 -14.75
N GLY A 75 9.98 0.85 -14.49
CA GLY A 75 9.09 -0.28 -14.69
C GLY A 75 9.07 -0.84 -16.10
N GLN A 76 10.06 -0.48 -16.94
CA GLN A 76 10.19 -1.05 -18.29
C GLN A 76 10.73 -2.47 -18.23
N THR A 77 11.73 -2.70 -17.38
CA THR A 77 12.25 -4.03 -17.06
C THR A 77 12.22 -4.26 -15.56
N TRP A 78 12.10 -5.54 -15.17
CA TRP A 78 12.03 -5.97 -13.78
C TRP A 78 13.02 -7.09 -13.55
N GLY A 79 13.73 -7.01 -12.43
CA GLY A 79 14.62 -8.08 -11.99
C GLY A 79 13.85 -9.35 -11.62
N GLU A 80 14.63 -10.39 -11.33
CA GLU A 80 14.14 -11.64 -10.77
C GLU A 80 13.43 -11.42 -9.43
N VAL A 81 12.59 -12.38 -9.05
CA VAL A 81 11.93 -12.38 -7.74
C VAL A 81 12.98 -12.55 -6.65
N GLN A 82 12.94 -11.68 -5.65
CA GLN A 82 13.70 -11.77 -4.41
C GLN A 82 12.74 -12.13 -3.28
N VAL A 83 13.13 -13.07 -2.42
CA VAL A 83 12.43 -13.35 -1.16
C VAL A 83 12.96 -12.38 -0.11
N VAL A 84 12.10 -11.51 0.41
CA VAL A 84 12.45 -10.54 1.45
C VAL A 84 12.34 -11.16 2.84
N ALA A 85 11.33 -12.02 3.03
CA ALA A 85 11.18 -12.83 4.23
C ALA A 85 10.52 -14.17 3.85
N ASP A 86 10.94 -15.23 4.54
CA ASP A 86 10.37 -16.59 4.50
C ASP A 86 10.59 -17.17 5.91
N HIS A 87 9.50 -17.48 6.61
CA HIS A 87 9.51 -18.02 7.97
C HIS A 87 9.05 -19.48 8.01
N GLY A 88 9.34 -20.24 6.94
CA GLY A 88 8.94 -21.64 6.81
C GLY A 88 7.44 -21.77 6.58
N GLU A 89 6.78 -22.65 7.34
CA GLU A 89 5.34 -22.87 7.20
C GLU A 89 4.48 -21.73 7.75
N ASP A 90 5.07 -20.72 8.38
CA ASP A 90 4.35 -19.58 8.94
C ASP A 90 3.77 -18.67 7.85
N THR A 91 2.67 -18.01 8.20
CA THR A 91 2.10 -16.96 7.35
C THR A 91 2.80 -15.64 7.67
N ILE A 92 3.51 -15.08 6.70
CA ILE A 92 3.88 -13.66 6.70
C ILE A 92 3.11 -12.91 5.61
N GLY A 93 2.81 -11.64 5.86
CA GLY A 93 2.05 -10.88 4.88
C GLY A 93 1.70 -9.47 5.31
N ASN A 94 0.82 -8.87 4.53
CA ASN A 94 0.44 -7.46 4.62
C ASN A 94 1.62 -6.47 4.54
N PRO A 95 2.47 -6.54 3.49
CA PRO A 95 3.59 -5.62 3.34
C PRO A 95 3.15 -4.16 3.32
N THR A 96 3.80 -3.35 4.14
CA THR A 96 3.57 -1.90 4.19
C THR A 96 4.90 -1.16 4.34
N PRO A 97 5.57 -0.83 3.22
CA PRO A 97 6.82 -0.09 3.25
C PRO A 97 6.60 1.41 3.48
N VAL A 98 7.60 2.07 4.07
CA VAL A 98 7.73 3.52 4.17
C VAL A 98 9.18 3.91 3.94
N ILE A 99 9.39 5.03 3.24
CA ILE A 99 10.73 5.60 3.05
C ILE A 99 10.90 6.69 4.09
N ASP A 100 11.94 6.58 4.91
CA ASP A 100 12.45 7.71 5.66
C ASP A 100 13.28 8.58 4.71
N ARG A 101 12.77 9.76 4.37
CA ARG A 101 13.41 10.65 3.39
C ARG A 101 14.62 11.38 3.95
N ASP A 102 14.78 11.41 5.28
CA ASP A 102 15.90 12.08 5.92
C ASP A 102 17.15 11.18 5.93
N THR A 103 16.95 9.86 6.10
CA THR A 103 18.04 8.87 6.15
C THR A 103 18.21 8.09 4.85
N GLY A 104 17.16 7.99 4.04
CA GLY A 104 17.10 7.11 2.86
C GLY A 104 16.77 5.65 3.19
N THR A 105 16.59 5.30 4.47
CA THR A 105 16.21 3.95 4.88
C THR A 105 14.80 3.61 4.41
N ILE A 106 14.65 2.40 3.90
CA ILE A 106 13.36 1.83 3.49
C ILE A 106 12.95 0.85 4.57
N TRP A 107 11.95 1.23 5.36
CA TRP A 107 11.35 0.35 6.36
C TRP A 107 10.22 -0.45 5.71
N LEU A 108 10.11 -1.73 6.03
CA LEU A 108 9.04 -2.62 5.58
C LEU A 108 8.41 -3.31 6.78
N LEU A 109 7.16 -2.95 7.05
CA LEU A 109 6.38 -3.59 8.09
C LEU A 109 5.57 -4.73 7.51
N LEU A 110 5.43 -5.78 8.31
CA LEU A 110 4.69 -6.99 7.98
C LEU A 110 4.06 -7.58 9.24
N THR A 111 3.27 -8.62 9.03
CA THR A 111 2.67 -9.39 10.12
C THR A 111 2.99 -10.86 9.99
N LYS A 112 2.98 -11.58 11.11
CA LYS A 112 3.28 -13.01 11.17
C LYS A 112 2.23 -13.75 12.01
N ASN A 113 1.89 -14.98 11.62
CA ASN A 113 1.18 -15.94 12.46
C ASN A 113 1.54 -17.38 12.06
N PRO A 114 1.29 -18.38 12.93
CA PRO A 114 1.44 -19.78 12.55
C PRO A 114 0.59 -20.11 11.32
N GLY A 115 1.14 -20.79 10.32
CA GLY A 115 0.45 -20.99 9.05
C GLY A 115 -0.74 -21.95 9.12
N TYR A 116 -0.76 -22.86 10.11
CA TYR A 116 -1.90 -23.73 10.36
C TYR A 116 -3.07 -23.00 11.05
N ALA A 117 -2.85 -21.79 11.60
CA ALA A 117 -3.88 -21.02 12.26
C ALA A 117 -4.67 -20.22 11.22
N THR A 118 -5.97 -20.50 11.11
CA THR A 118 -6.85 -19.73 10.23
C THR A 118 -7.09 -18.33 10.79
N GLY A 119 -7.48 -17.40 9.92
CA GLY A 119 -7.93 -16.08 10.37
C GLY A 119 -9.05 -16.15 11.40
N GLU A 120 -10.01 -17.08 11.25
CA GLU A 120 -11.11 -17.24 12.22
C GLU A 120 -10.62 -17.66 13.61
N GLN A 121 -9.68 -18.59 13.67
CA GLN A 121 -9.05 -19.01 14.93
C GLN A 121 -8.33 -17.84 15.59
N LEU A 122 -7.49 -17.12 14.83
CA LEU A 122 -6.76 -15.98 15.36
C LEU A 122 -7.71 -14.89 15.88
N MET A 123 -8.81 -14.63 15.17
CA MET A 123 -9.82 -13.65 15.59
C MET A 123 -10.57 -14.04 16.87
N SER A 124 -10.75 -15.33 17.15
CA SER A 124 -11.46 -15.82 18.34
C SER A 124 -10.59 -15.88 19.61
N GLY A 125 -9.29 -15.60 19.51
CA GLY A 125 -8.35 -15.67 20.64
C GLY A 125 -7.75 -17.07 20.78
N TYR A 126 -7.11 -17.53 19.71
CA TYR A 126 -6.52 -18.86 19.58
C TYR A 126 -5.45 -19.17 20.64
N GLU A 127 -5.42 -20.42 21.11
CA GLU A 127 -4.47 -20.90 22.14
C GLU A 127 -3.00 -20.81 21.69
N ALA A 128 -2.71 -20.90 20.38
CA ALA A 128 -1.34 -20.78 19.88
C ALA A 128 -0.87 -19.32 19.68
N GLY A 129 -1.67 -18.34 20.11
CA GLY A 129 -1.30 -16.92 20.09
C GLY A 129 -2.08 -16.08 19.08
N THR A 130 -1.63 -14.84 18.91
CA THR A 130 -2.24 -13.82 18.04
C THR A 130 -1.34 -13.49 16.87
N ARG A 131 -1.87 -12.83 15.83
CA ARG A 131 -1.04 -12.29 14.75
C ARG A 131 -0.11 -11.19 15.29
N THR A 132 1.20 -11.34 15.06
CA THR A 132 2.28 -10.48 15.57
C THR A 132 2.76 -9.48 14.50
N VAL A 133 3.47 -8.43 14.94
CA VAL A 133 3.90 -7.30 14.09
C VAL A 133 5.42 -7.28 14.00
N TRP A 134 5.93 -7.16 12.79
CA TRP A 134 7.36 -7.27 12.50
C TRP A 134 7.80 -6.16 11.56
N VAL A 135 9.10 -5.87 11.58
CA VAL A 135 9.73 -4.89 10.70
C VAL A 135 11.05 -5.44 10.16
N THR A 136 11.37 -5.10 8.92
CA THR A 136 12.70 -5.21 8.32
C THR A 136 13.03 -3.91 7.61
N HIS A 137 14.28 -3.71 7.21
CA HIS A 137 14.68 -2.52 6.49
C HIS A 137 15.78 -2.79 5.46
N SER A 138 15.90 -1.85 4.52
CA SER A 138 16.99 -1.78 3.54
C SER A 138 17.63 -0.39 3.61
N ASN A 139 18.97 -0.37 3.58
CA ASN A 139 19.78 0.86 3.51
C ASN A 139 20.49 1.00 2.15
N ASP A 140 20.20 0.11 1.20
CA ASP A 140 20.88 -0.02 -0.08
C ASP A 140 19.87 -0.05 -1.25
N ASP A 141 18.83 0.78 -1.14
CA ASP A 141 17.83 0.98 -2.20
C ASP A 141 17.04 -0.29 -2.56
N GLY A 142 16.82 -1.15 -1.57
CA GLY A 142 16.09 -2.40 -1.67
C GLY A 142 16.93 -3.58 -2.20
N GLU A 143 18.26 -3.47 -2.29
CA GLU A 143 19.13 -4.58 -2.70
C GLU A 143 19.16 -5.71 -1.67
N THR A 144 19.37 -5.37 -0.41
CA THR A 144 19.36 -6.31 0.71
C THR A 144 18.41 -5.86 1.81
N TRP A 145 17.97 -6.82 2.61
CA TRP A 145 17.03 -6.61 3.71
C TRP A 145 17.61 -7.19 4.98
N ALA A 146 17.48 -6.45 6.08
CA ALA A 146 17.87 -6.92 7.40
C ALA A 146 17.00 -8.11 7.84
N GLU A 147 17.48 -8.86 8.83
CA GLU A 147 16.65 -9.85 9.53
C GLU A 147 15.42 -9.16 10.13
N THR A 148 14.26 -9.83 10.09
CA THR A 148 13.02 -9.27 10.63
C THR A 148 13.05 -9.21 12.15
N GLU A 149 12.67 -8.07 12.71
CA GLU A 149 12.54 -7.84 14.15
C GLU A 149 11.07 -7.77 14.56
N GLU A 150 10.71 -8.42 15.66
CA GLU A 150 9.36 -8.35 16.23
C GLU A 150 9.19 -7.07 17.08
N ILE A 151 8.13 -6.32 16.81
CA ILE A 151 7.79 -5.06 17.50
C ILE A 151 6.43 -5.11 18.20
N THR A 152 5.84 -6.30 18.33
CA THR A 152 4.48 -6.50 18.83
C THR A 152 4.20 -5.80 20.16
N ASP A 153 5.14 -5.87 21.11
CA ASP A 153 4.94 -5.37 22.48
C ASP A 153 4.67 -3.86 22.55
N THR A 154 5.19 -3.08 21.59
CA THR A 154 4.98 -1.62 21.53
C THR A 154 3.95 -1.19 20.50
N THR A 155 3.49 -2.13 19.65
CA THR A 155 2.55 -1.84 18.55
C THR A 155 1.21 -2.57 18.63
N LYS A 156 0.99 -3.42 19.63
CA LYS A 156 -0.26 -4.18 19.79
C LYS A 156 -0.74 -4.19 21.25
N LYS A 157 -1.99 -3.76 21.48
CA LYS A 157 -2.62 -3.86 22.81
C LYS A 157 -2.91 -5.33 23.15
N THR A 158 -2.91 -5.64 24.45
CA THR A 158 -3.07 -7.02 24.95
C THR A 158 -4.45 -7.63 24.64
N ASP A 159 -5.48 -6.81 24.51
CA ASP A 159 -6.84 -7.24 24.15
C ASP A 159 -7.04 -7.43 22.65
N TRP A 160 -6.03 -7.20 21.81
CA TRP A 160 -6.13 -7.37 20.35
C TRP A 160 -5.81 -8.79 19.94
N THR A 161 -6.62 -9.38 19.06
CA THR A 161 -6.50 -10.79 18.62
C THR A 161 -5.97 -10.92 17.19
N TRP A 162 -6.49 -10.09 16.29
CA TRP A 162 -6.05 -9.98 14.90
C TRP A 162 -5.39 -8.63 14.64
N TYR A 163 -4.41 -8.60 13.73
CA TYR A 163 -3.66 -7.40 13.36
C TYR A 163 -3.26 -7.47 11.88
N ALA A 164 -3.33 -6.35 11.16
CA ALA A 164 -2.71 -6.18 9.84
C ALA A 164 -2.04 -4.80 9.72
N THR A 165 -0.88 -4.76 9.08
CA THR A 165 -0.21 -3.54 8.61
C THR A 165 -0.74 -3.18 7.22
N GLY A 166 -1.21 -1.95 7.01
CA GLY A 166 -1.83 -1.51 5.75
C GLY A 166 -3.00 -2.44 5.32
N PRO A 167 -2.87 -3.18 4.21
CA PRO A 167 -1.73 -3.20 3.30
C PRO A 167 -1.73 -2.02 2.33
N GLY A 168 -0.56 -1.67 1.81
CA GLY A 168 -0.34 -0.45 1.02
C GLY A 168 1.02 0.14 1.32
N VAL A 169 1.09 1.44 1.62
CA VAL A 169 2.33 2.13 2.01
C VAL A 169 2.16 2.97 3.27
N GLY A 170 3.23 3.18 4.03
CA GLY A 170 3.28 4.24 5.02
C GLY A 170 3.62 5.59 4.41
N ILE A 171 3.63 6.64 5.25
CA ILE A 171 4.07 7.99 4.86
C ILE A 171 5.04 8.54 5.89
N GLN A 172 5.90 9.47 5.47
CA GLN A 172 6.62 10.36 6.38
C GLN A 172 5.96 11.74 6.35
N LEU A 173 5.58 12.25 7.50
CA LEU A 173 4.99 13.59 7.66
C LEU A 173 6.05 14.68 7.46
N GLN A 174 5.62 15.94 7.32
CA GLN A 174 6.56 17.08 7.32
C GLN A 174 7.36 17.20 8.63
N SER A 175 6.81 16.69 9.74
CA SER A 175 7.50 16.68 11.03
C SER A 175 8.65 15.67 11.12
N GLY A 176 8.83 14.81 10.11
CA GLY A 176 9.79 13.69 10.12
C GLY A 176 9.20 12.37 10.63
N ARG A 177 8.04 12.41 11.31
CA ARG A 177 7.33 11.23 11.82
C ARG A 177 6.99 10.25 10.69
N LEU A 178 7.34 8.98 10.86
CA LEU A 178 6.84 7.88 10.02
C LEU A 178 5.48 7.42 10.55
N VAL A 179 4.50 7.21 9.65
CA VAL A 179 3.15 6.76 10.00
C VAL A 179 2.77 5.57 9.12
N ILE A 180 2.39 4.47 9.76
CA ILE A 180 1.96 3.24 9.10
C ILE A 180 0.48 3.00 9.40
N PRO A 181 -0.40 2.99 8.38
CA PRO A 181 -1.79 2.61 8.55
C PRO A 181 -1.89 1.12 8.91
N CYS A 182 -2.83 0.75 9.75
CA CYS A 182 -3.01 -0.61 10.26
C CYS A 182 -4.50 -0.89 10.54
N ASP A 183 -4.83 -2.14 10.82
CA ASP A 183 -6.12 -2.52 11.39
C ASP A 183 -5.99 -3.65 12.41
N HIS A 184 -6.99 -3.78 13.28
CA HIS A 184 -7.03 -4.81 14.30
C HIS A 184 -8.45 -5.27 14.63
N ARG A 185 -8.53 -6.40 15.34
CA ARG A 185 -9.73 -6.83 16.08
C ARG A 185 -9.42 -7.00 17.55
N LYS A 186 -10.44 -6.79 18.38
CA LYS A 186 -10.37 -6.93 19.83
C LYS A 186 -11.06 -8.22 20.28
N GLN A 187 -10.59 -8.80 21.38
CA GLN A 187 -11.18 -9.98 21.99
C GLN A 187 -12.67 -9.76 22.27
N GLY A 188 -13.49 -10.78 21.99
CA GLY A 188 -14.95 -10.70 22.18
C GLY A 188 -15.69 -9.81 21.17
N SER A 189 -14.99 -9.18 20.21
CA SER A 189 -15.58 -8.40 19.13
C SER A 189 -15.36 -9.06 17.78
N GLN A 190 -16.45 -9.27 17.04
CA GLN A 190 -16.39 -9.68 15.63
C GLN A 190 -16.12 -8.52 14.67
N ARG A 191 -15.83 -7.33 15.20
CA ARG A 191 -15.69 -6.09 14.40
C ARG A 191 -14.27 -5.57 14.46
N SER A 192 -13.82 -5.08 13.31
CA SER A 192 -12.52 -4.48 13.10
C SER A 192 -12.51 -2.98 13.37
N TYR A 193 -11.31 -2.47 13.63
CA TYR A 193 -10.97 -1.06 13.80
C TYR A 193 -9.78 -0.75 12.90
N SER A 194 -9.70 0.47 12.36
CA SER A 194 -8.47 0.97 11.77
C SER A 194 -7.66 1.69 12.84
N HIS A 195 -6.34 1.70 12.71
CA HIS A 195 -5.45 2.50 13.55
C HIS A 195 -4.20 2.86 12.75
N VAL A 196 -3.29 3.60 13.39
CA VAL A 196 -1.94 3.80 12.87
C VAL A 196 -0.92 3.41 13.92
N ILE A 197 0.29 3.07 13.49
CA ILE A 197 1.48 3.09 14.33
C ILE A 197 2.46 4.11 13.77
N TYR A 198 3.36 4.61 14.60
CA TYR A 198 4.28 5.66 14.19
C TYR A 198 5.67 5.50 14.81
N SER A 199 6.65 6.16 14.19
CA SER A 199 8.00 6.32 14.71
C SER A 199 8.41 7.79 14.57
N ASP A 200 8.99 8.34 15.63
CA ASP A 200 9.53 9.70 15.70
C ASP A 200 11.07 9.72 15.72
N ASP A 201 11.71 8.55 15.60
CA ASP A 201 13.15 8.33 15.77
C ASP A 201 13.73 7.55 14.58
N HIS A 202 13.28 7.90 13.37
CA HIS A 202 13.79 7.33 12.11
C HIS A 202 13.62 5.81 12.00
N GLY A 203 12.57 5.26 12.62
CA GLY A 203 12.21 3.84 12.58
C GLY A 203 12.89 2.98 13.66
N ALA A 204 13.68 3.58 14.56
CA ALA A 204 14.35 2.86 15.64
C ALA A 204 13.34 2.28 16.66
N THR A 205 12.27 3.00 16.96
CA THR A 205 11.15 2.50 17.78
C THR A 205 9.80 2.81 17.16
N TRP A 206 8.82 1.94 17.42
CA TRP A 206 7.45 2.05 16.89
C TRP A 206 6.43 2.05 18.02
N GLN A 207 5.41 2.88 17.92
CA GLN A 207 4.38 3.07 18.95
C GLN A 207 2.97 3.06 18.36
N ILE A 208 1.99 2.60 19.15
CA ILE A 208 0.57 2.67 18.79
C ILE A 208 0.09 4.13 18.77
N GLY A 209 -0.51 4.54 17.65
CA GLY A 209 -1.23 5.81 17.50
C GLY A 209 -2.72 5.68 17.77
N GLY A 210 -3.51 6.60 17.21
CA GLY A 210 -4.95 6.64 17.36
C GLY A 210 -5.64 5.48 16.64
N GLU A 211 -6.71 4.96 17.26
CA GLU A 211 -7.65 4.01 16.66
C GLU A 211 -8.97 4.72 16.29
N THR A 212 -9.63 4.25 15.24
CA THR A 212 -10.94 4.76 14.81
C THR A 212 -12.09 4.08 15.56
N SER A 213 -13.33 4.46 15.26
CA SER A 213 -14.48 3.66 15.70
C SER A 213 -14.60 2.34 14.93
N LEU A 214 -15.45 1.44 15.44
CA LEU A 214 -15.68 0.08 14.92
C LEU A 214 -16.21 0.06 13.47
N LYS A 215 -16.10 -1.10 12.80
CA LYS A 215 -16.51 -1.38 11.40
C LYS A 215 -15.61 -0.73 10.34
N ASN A 216 -14.37 -0.42 10.69
CA ASN A 216 -13.32 -0.02 9.74
C ASN A 216 -12.20 -1.07 9.74
N ASN A 217 -11.42 -1.16 8.67
CA ASN A 217 -10.43 -2.23 8.46
C ASN A 217 -9.22 -1.67 7.69
N GLU A 218 -8.69 -2.38 6.70
CA GLU A 218 -7.56 -1.97 5.86
C GLU A 218 -7.67 -0.49 5.43
N CYS A 219 -6.60 0.26 5.62
CA CYS A 219 -6.61 1.70 5.45
C CYS A 219 -5.32 2.27 4.85
N GLN A 220 -5.42 3.49 4.33
CA GLN A 220 -4.32 4.29 3.81
C GLN A 220 -4.44 5.72 4.32
N VAL A 221 -3.29 6.38 4.50
CA VAL A 221 -3.22 7.73 5.08
C VAL A 221 -2.43 8.65 4.17
N ILE A 222 -2.85 9.91 4.09
CA ILE A 222 -2.06 11.00 3.52
C ILE A 222 -2.01 12.17 4.51
N GLU A 223 -0.93 12.93 4.45
CA GLU A 223 -0.87 14.27 5.02
C GLU A 223 -1.51 15.27 4.03
N ARG A 224 -2.37 16.16 4.52
CA ARG A 224 -2.98 17.25 3.76
C ARG A 224 -2.10 18.50 3.85
N ARG A 225 -2.31 19.46 2.96
CA ARG A 225 -1.50 20.69 2.93
C ARG A 225 -1.64 21.57 4.17
N ASP A 226 -2.75 21.43 4.90
CA ASP A 226 -2.96 22.09 6.20
C ASP A 226 -2.27 21.36 7.37
N GLY A 227 -1.55 20.27 7.11
CA GLY A 227 -0.88 19.44 8.11
C GLY A 227 -1.78 18.39 8.78
N SER A 228 -3.09 18.39 8.50
CA SER A 228 -3.98 17.35 8.99
C SER A 228 -3.76 16.04 8.23
N LEU A 229 -4.07 14.91 8.85
CA LEU A 229 -4.06 13.60 8.19
C LEU A 229 -5.46 13.24 7.72
N LEU A 230 -5.56 12.64 6.53
CA LEU A 230 -6.77 11.99 6.03
C LEU A 230 -6.53 10.48 6.01
N LEU A 231 -7.33 9.75 6.77
CA LEU A 231 -7.37 8.28 6.77
C LEU A 231 -8.54 7.80 5.93
N ASN A 232 -8.28 6.97 4.93
CA ASN A 232 -9.27 6.34 4.06
C ASN A 232 -9.31 4.83 4.31
N MET A 233 -10.49 4.31 4.62
CA MET A 233 -10.65 2.98 5.22
C MET A 233 -11.67 2.12 4.49
N ARG A 234 -11.37 0.82 4.43
CA ARG A 234 -12.33 -0.21 4.06
C ARG A 234 -13.45 -0.25 5.08
N SER A 235 -14.69 -0.12 4.59
CA SER A 235 -15.87 0.07 5.43
C SER A 235 -16.73 -1.18 5.53
N ASN A 236 -17.00 -1.62 6.76
CA ASN A 236 -17.97 -2.67 7.08
C ASN A 236 -19.31 -2.09 7.58
N HIS A 237 -19.61 -0.82 7.25
CA HIS A 237 -20.86 -0.17 7.62
C HIS A 237 -22.06 -0.52 6.72
N GLY A 238 -21.84 -1.26 5.62
CA GLY A 238 -22.91 -1.65 4.68
C GLY A 238 -23.37 -0.51 3.78
N ARG A 239 -22.52 0.51 3.57
CA ARG A 239 -22.80 1.67 2.69
C ARG A 239 -22.22 1.53 1.28
N ASN A 240 -21.33 0.56 1.05
CA ASN A 240 -20.51 0.47 -0.17
C ASN A 240 -19.81 1.81 -0.48
N ARG A 241 -19.29 2.47 0.55
CA ARG A 241 -18.52 3.71 0.47
C ARG A 241 -17.30 3.59 1.36
N ARG A 242 -16.19 4.19 0.93
CA ARG A 242 -15.01 4.35 1.79
C ARG A 242 -15.40 5.14 3.02
N SER A 243 -15.03 4.63 4.19
CA SER A 243 -15.06 5.41 5.43
C SER A 243 -13.86 6.36 5.43
N ILE A 244 -14.02 7.56 5.97
CA ILE A 244 -12.92 8.51 6.16
C ILE A 244 -12.93 9.09 7.57
N ALA A 245 -11.75 9.48 8.05
CA ALA A 245 -11.55 10.23 9.29
C ALA A 245 -10.33 11.16 9.15
N THR A 246 -10.29 12.22 9.95
CA THR A 246 -9.17 13.16 9.98
C THR A 246 -8.49 13.23 11.34
N SER A 247 -7.20 13.54 11.34
CA SER A 247 -6.40 13.78 12.55
C SER A 247 -5.68 15.12 12.43
N ASN A 248 -5.57 15.87 13.53
CA ASN A 248 -4.84 17.15 13.59
C ASN A 248 -3.63 17.08 14.53
N ASP A 249 -3.25 15.88 14.98
CA ASP A 249 -2.23 15.64 16.01
C ASP A 249 -1.25 14.53 15.59
N GLY A 250 -1.00 14.42 14.28
CA GLY A 250 -0.05 13.46 13.72
C GLY A 250 -0.49 12.01 13.86
N GLY A 251 -1.81 11.75 13.86
CA GLY A 251 -2.40 10.41 13.90
C GLY A 251 -2.68 9.88 15.30
N LEU A 252 -2.65 10.71 16.35
CA LEU A 252 -2.89 10.28 17.73
C LEU A 252 -4.38 10.22 18.08
N THR A 253 -5.20 11.09 17.49
CA THR A 253 -6.66 11.04 17.60
C THR A 253 -7.33 11.19 16.23
N TRP A 254 -8.51 10.58 16.09
CA TRP A 254 -9.29 10.59 14.85
C TRP A 254 -10.67 11.20 15.07
N SER A 255 -11.14 11.96 14.08
CA SER A 255 -12.51 12.45 14.03
C SER A 255 -13.54 11.31 14.00
N ASN A 256 -14.81 11.66 14.19
CA ASN A 256 -15.90 10.74 13.86
C ASN A 256 -15.82 10.28 12.40
N ILE A 257 -16.23 9.04 12.16
CA ILE A 257 -16.30 8.45 10.82
C ILE A 257 -17.34 9.18 9.98
N SER A 258 -16.94 9.60 8.79
CA SER A 258 -17.84 9.96 7.70
C SER A 258 -17.60 9.04 6.50
N PHE A 259 -18.41 9.19 5.45
CA PHE A 259 -18.31 8.39 4.23
C PHE A 259 -18.03 9.32 3.07
N ASP A 260 -17.08 8.95 2.21
CA ASP A 260 -16.88 9.65 0.95
C ASP A 260 -17.88 9.10 -0.07
N GLU A 261 -18.90 9.90 -0.39
CA GLU A 261 -20.00 9.50 -1.27
C GLU A 261 -19.58 9.27 -2.73
N ALA A 262 -18.43 9.81 -3.16
CA ALA A 262 -17.90 9.60 -4.50
C ALA A 262 -17.10 8.29 -4.62
N LEU A 263 -16.62 7.74 -3.50
CA LEU A 263 -15.76 6.55 -3.46
C LEU A 263 -16.55 5.29 -3.12
N ILE A 264 -17.26 4.76 -4.13
CA ILE A 264 -17.90 3.44 -4.06
C ILE A 264 -16.87 2.33 -3.81
N GLU A 265 -17.20 1.35 -2.97
CA GLU A 265 -16.34 0.17 -2.74
C GLU A 265 -17.11 -1.16 -2.51
N PRO A 266 -16.45 -2.31 -2.77
CA PRO A 266 -17.00 -3.64 -2.53
C PRO A 266 -16.52 -4.28 -1.21
N ARG A 267 -16.07 -3.49 -0.22
CA ARG A 267 -15.32 -3.95 0.96
C ARG A 267 -13.96 -4.57 0.56
N CYS A 268 -13.09 -3.72 0.03
CA CYS A 268 -11.77 -4.11 -0.47
C CYS A 268 -10.72 -3.09 -0.01
N GLN A 269 -9.45 -3.47 0.01
CA GLN A 269 -8.37 -2.49 0.15
C GLN A 269 -8.42 -1.48 -1.02
N ALA A 270 -7.94 -0.27 -0.75
CA ALA A 270 -7.77 0.80 -1.74
C ALA A 270 -6.47 1.55 -1.46
N SER A 271 -5.86 2.13 -2.49
CA SER A 271 -4.70 3.00 -2.35
C SER A 271 -5.12 4.46 -2.27
N LEU A 272 -4.47 5.24 -1.41
CA LEU A 272 -4.56 6.68 -1.35
C LEU A 272 -3.15 7.23 -1.27
N LEU A 273 -2.77 8.11 -2.20
CA LEU A 273 -1.42 8.63 -2.32
C LEU A 273 -1.44 10.11 -2.64
N ARG A 274 -0.54 10.87 -2.01
CA ARG A 274 -0.27 12.24 -2.41
C ARG A 274 0.71 12.27 -3.60
N TYR A 275 0.33 12.90 -4.70
CA TYR A 275 1.15 13.02 -5.90
C TYR A 275 2.12 14.22 -5.82
N THR A 276 1.64 15.40 -5.44
CA THR A 276 2.51 16.58 -5.23
C THR A 276 2.97 16.64 -3.78
N SER A 277 4.23 17.00 -3.51
CA SER A 277 4.67 17.21 -2.12
C SER A 277 3.76 18.24 -1.43
N VAL A 278 3.48 18.05 -0.14
CA VAL A 278 2.71 18.98 0.70
C VAL A 278 3.31 20.40 0.72
N THR A 279 4.62 20.52 0.53
CA THR A 279 5.35 21.80 0.46
C THR A 279 5.50 22.35 -0.95
N GLN A 280 5.09 21.60 -1.99
CA GLN A 280 5.25 22.02 -3.38
C GLN A 280 4.24 23.11 -3.73
N SER A 281 4.71 24.21 -4.32
CA SER A 281 3.85 25.24 -4.89
C SER A 281 3.04 24.69 -6.06
N GLY A 282 1.74 24.98 -6.13
CA GLY A 282 0.85 24.54 -7.22
C GLY A 282 -0.42 23.84 -6.71
N ALA A 283 -1.02 23.01 -7.57
CA ALA A 283 -2.21 22.25 -7.21
C ALA A 283 -1.87 21.14 -6.19
N SER A 284 -2.76 20.90 -5.21
CA SER A 284 -2.73 19.65 -4.46
C SER A 284 -3.18 18.57 -5.40
N LEU A 285 -2.41 17.50 -5.53
CA LEU A 285 -2.82 16.35 -6.31
C LEU A 285 -2.80 15.14 -5.39
N VAL A 286 -3.97 14.53 -5.22
CA VAL A 286 -4.15 13.29 -4.45
C VAL A 286 -4.74 12.25 -5.38
N LEU A 287 -4.12 11.08 -5.41
CA LEU A 287 -4.53 9.94 -6.20
C LEU A 287 -5.23 8.91 -5.33
N PHE A 288 -6.18 8.22 -5.90
CA PHE A 288 -6.86 7.09 -5.28
C PHE A 288 -7.10 5.98 -6.29
N SER A 289 -6.96 4.73 -5.86
CA SER A 289 -7.32 3.57 -6.68
C SER A 289 -8.08 2.52 -5.89
N ASN A 290 -9.16 2.01 -6.50
CA ASN A 290 -9.91 0.87 -5.98
C ASN A 290 -10.75 0.20 -7.09
N PRO A 291 -11.33 -0.99 -6.81
CA PRO A 291 -12.47 -1.50 -7.57
C PRO A 291 -13.67 -0.57 -7.36
N ALA A 292 -13.98 0.28 -8.34
CA ALA A 292 -15.06 1.26 -8.23
C ALA A 292 -16.42 0.65 -8.61
N SER A 293 -16.83 -0.36 -7.84
CA SER A 293 -18.05 -1.15 -8.01
C SER A 293 -18.56 -1.66 -6.66
N SER A 294 -19.76 -2.24 -6.64
CA SER A 294 -20.24 -3.04 -5.49
C SER A 294 -19.55 -4.40 -5.40
N GLU A 295 -18.89 -4.82 -6.48
CA GLU A 295 -18.10 -6.05 -6.58
C GLU A 295 -16.60 -5.76 -6.82
N ARG A 296 -15.74 -6.79 -6.66
CA ARG A 296 -14.29 -6.68 -6.91
C ARG A 296 -13.97 -6.74 -8.41
N GLU A 297 -14.26 -5.64 -9.08
CA GLU A 297 -14.07 -5.41 -10.52
C GLU A 297 -13.89 -3.91 -10.80
N ARG A 298 -13.54 -3.55 -12.04
CA ARG A 298 -13.46 -2.15 -12.51
C ARG A 298 -12.43 -1.34 -11.73
N MET A 299 -11.18 -1.81 -11.69
CA MET A 299 -10.06 -1.06 -11.10
C MET A 299 -10.01 0.34 -11.74
N THR A 300 -10.16 1.37 -10.91
CA THR A 300 -10.32 2.75 -11.34
C THR A 300 -9.36 3.63 -10.56
N VAL A 301 -8.69 4.54 -11.26
CA VAL A 301 -7.82 5.56 -10.68
C VAL A 301 -8.56 6.90 -10.71
N ARG A 302 -8.45 7.68 -9.64
CA ARG A 302 -9.09 8.98 -9.46
C ARG A 302 -8.08 10.03 -9.03
N LEU A 303 -8.35 11.29 -9.39
CA LEU A 303 -7.56 12.44 -8.99
C LEU A 303 -8.44 13.46 -8.25
N SER A 304 -7.98 13.87 -7.08
CA SER A 304 -8.47 15.03 -6.34
C SER A 304 -7.50 16.20 -6.49
N ARG A 305 -8.06 17.41 -6.63
CA ARG A 305 -7.31 18.68 -6.69
C ARG A 305 -7.42 19.52 -5.41
N ASP A 306 -8.08 18.97 -4.39
CA ASP A 306 -8.52 19.65 -3.17
C ASP A 306 -8.29 18.79 -1.91
N ASP A 307 -7.13 18.14 -1.87
CA ASP A 307 -6.67 17.36 -0.71
C ASP A 307 -7.64 16.22 -0.32
N GLY A 308 -8.23 15.55 -1.31
CA GLY A 308 -9.12 14.41 -1.14
C GLY A 308 -10.58 14.77 -0.82
N ALA A 309 -11.00 16.03 -1.01
CA ALA A 309 -12.39 16.44 -0.73
C ALA A 309 -13.33 16.11 -1.91
N THR A 310 -12.88 16.25 -3.15
CA THR A 310 -13.63 15.89 -4.36
C THR A 310 -12.74 15.18 -5.39
N TRP A 311 -13.36 14.38 -6.26
CA TRP A 311 -12.68 13.50 -7.22
C TRP A 311 -13.11 13.83 -8.65
N ALA A 312 -12.54 14.91 -9.21
CA ALA A 312 -12.98 15.49 -10.49
C ALA A 312 -12.60 14.65 -11.72
N HIS A 313 -11.50 13.89 -11.66
CA HIS A 313 -11.08 13.01 -12.75
C HIS A 313 -11.08 11.55 -12.29
N SER A 314 -11.48 10.67 -13.21
CA SER A 314 -11.62 9.24 -12.96
C SER A 314 -11.41 8.47 -14.26
N ARG A 315 -10.54 7.46 -14.25
CA ARG A 315 -10.27 6.62 -15.41
C ARG A 315 -10.13 5.15 -15.02
N ILE A 316 -10.78 4.28 -15.79
CA ILE A 316 -10.75 2.82 -15.57
C ILE A 316 -9.40 2.29 -16.07
N LEU A 317 -8.70 1.57 -15.20
CA LEU A 317 -7.44 0.88 -15.49
C LEU A 317 -7.66 -0.55 -15.98
N HIS A 318 -8.68 -1.23 -15.45
CA HIS A 318 -9.10 -2.57 -15.87
C HIS A 318 -10.60 -2.74 -15.64
N ALA A 319 -11.36 -3.12 -16.67
CA ALA A 319 -12.81 -3.25 -16.56
C ALA A 319 -13.28 -4.54 -15.86
N GLY A 320 -12.47 -5.60 -15.93
CA GLY A 320 -12.81 -6.93 -15.42
C GLY A 320 -12.54 -7.12 -13.92
N PRO A 321 -12.45 -8.40 -13.47
CA PRO A 321 -12.13 -8.75 -12.09
C PRO A 321 -10.85 -8.07 -11.61
N ALA A 322 -10.93 -7.37 -10.49
CA ALA A 322 -9.80 -6.66 -9.88
C ALA A 322 -10.01 -6.46 -8.38
N ALA A 323 -8.91 -6.39 -7.62
CA ALA A 323 -8.97 -6.31 -6.18
C ALA A 323 -7.99 -5.28 -5.60
N TYR A 324 -6.95 -5.70 -4.90
CA TYR A 324 -6.11 -4.79 -4.13
C TYR A 324 -5.24 -3.97 -5.09
N SER A 325 -4.87 -2.76 -4.67
CA SER A 325 -4.02 -1.88 -5.48
C SER A 325 -3.12 -1.01 -4.61
N CYS A 326 -2.00 -0.57 -5.18
CA CYS A 326 -1.07 0.35 -4.55
C CYS A 326 -0.51 1.31 -5.61
N LEU A 327 -0.59 2.60 -5.32
CA LEU A 327 -0.11 3.67 -6.19
C LEU A 327 1.29 4.13 -5.77
N THR A 328 2.09 4.56 -6.74
CA THR A 328 3.30 5.36 -6.50
C THR A 328 3.52 6.39 -7.62
N VAL A 329 4.38 7.37 -7.38
CA VAL A 329 4.78 8.38 -8.39
C VAL A 329 6.25 8.14 -8.76
N LEU A 330 6.53 8.09 -10.05
CA LEU A 330 7.88 7.88 -10.58
C LEU A 330 8.65 9.20 -10.66
N SER A 331 9.98 9.12 -10.76
CA SER A 331 10.86 10.30 -10.84
C SER A 331 10.59 11.20 -12.06
N ASP A 332 9.98 10.67 -13.12
CA ASP A 332 9.58 11.43 -14.30
C ASP A 332 8.17 12.06 -14.18
N GLY A 333 7.52 11.92 -13.03
CA GLY A 333 6.15 12.39 -12.79
C GLY A 333 5.06 11.47 -13.33
N SER A 334 5.39 10.35 -13.97
CA SER A 334 4.37 9.34 -14.31
C SER A 334 3.86 8.64 -13.04
N ILE A 335 2.64 8.12 -13.14
CA ILE A 335 1.95 7.43 -12.05
C ILE A 335 2.04 5.93 -12.33
N ALA A 336 2.34 5.16 -11.28
CA ALA A 336 2.24 3.72 -11.33
C ALA A 336 1.14 3.21 -10.39
N CYS A 337 0.46 2.15 -10.82
CA CYS A 337 -0.49 1.38 -10.03
C CYS A 337 -0.14 -0.10 -10.13
N LEU A 338 0.23 -0.72 -9.00
CA LEU A 338 0.40 -2.16 -8.86
C LEU A 338 -0.91 -2.75 -8.32
N TYR A 339 -1.53 -3.68 -9.03
CA TYR A 339 -2.86 -4.15 -8.66
C TYR A 339 -3.17 -5.59 -9.06
N GLU A 340 -4.06 -6.22 -8.32
CA GLU A 340 -4.58 -7.56 -8.60
C GLU A 340 -5.65 -7.50 -9.69
N ARG A 341 -5.55 -8.38 -10.69
CA ARG A 341 -6.55 -8.51 -11.75
C ARG A 341 -6.55 -9.91 -12.39
N GLY A 342 -7.54 -10.12 -13.24
CA GLY A 342 -7.55 -11.20 -14.22
C GLY A 342 -8.68 -11.04 -15.21
N ASP A 343 -8.88 -12.06 -16.03
CA ASP A 343 -9.95 -12.10 -17.02
C ASP A 343 -11.18 -12.82 -16.46
N ALA A 344 -10.99 -13.93 -15.72
CA ALA A 344 -12.07 -14.67 -15.07
C ALA A 344 -12.07 -14.52 -13.53
N ASP A 345 -10.89 -14.52 -12.91
CA ASP A 345 -10.71 -14.33 -11.46
C ASP A 345 -9.72 -13.20 -11.16
N ARG A 346 -10.02 -12.41 -10.14
CA ARG A 346 -9.23 -11.25 -9.70
C ARG A 346 -7.83 -11.60 -9.16
N TYR A 347 -7.53 -12.87 -8.88
CA TYR A 347 -6.24 -13.32 -8.34
C TYR A 347 -5.36 -14.07 -9.36
N GLU A 348 -5.66 -13.94 -10.65
CA GLU A 348 -4.84 -14.55 -11.71
C GLU A 348 -3.44 -13.91 -11.79
N LYS A 349 -3.34 -12.60 -11.57
CA LYS A 349 -2.07 -11.88 -11.65
C LYS A 349 -2.04 -10.57 -10.87
N ILE A 350 -0.83 -10.14 -10.53
CA ILE A 350 -0.53 -8.76 -10.13
C ILE A 350 0.10 -8.05 -11.32
N THR A 351 -0.51 -6.94 -11.74
CA THR A 351 -0.11 -6.14 -12.89
C THR A 351 0.43 -4.79 -12.42
N PHE A 352 1.57 -4.39 -12.97
CA PHE A 352 2.08 -3.03 -12.90
C PHE A 352 1.52 -2.24 -14.09
N ALA A 353 0.89 -1.10 -13.81
CA ALA A 353 0.46 -0.16 -14.84
C ALA A 353 1.13 1.19 -14.64
N ARG A 354 1.64 1.81 -15.71
CA ARG A 354 2.24 3.15 -15.73
C ARG A 354 1.52 4.04 -16.72
N PHE A 355 1.15 5.25 -16.30
CA PHE A 355 0.40 6.23 -17.09
C PHE A 355 0.73 7.66 -16.66
N SER A 356 0.53 8.63 -17.54
CA SER A 356 0.73 10.05 -17.23
C SER A 356 -0.46 10.67 -16.50
N LEU A 357 -0.24 11.84 -15.90
CA LEU A 357 -1.33 12.68 -15.37
C LEU A 357 -2.30 13.07 -16.49
N ASP A 358 -1.78 13.42 -17.67
CA ASP A 358 -2.54 13.75 -18.89
C ASP A 358 -3.47 12.60 -19.31
N TRP A 359 -3.01 11.35 -19.22
CA TRP A 359 -3.88 10.21 -19.41
C TRP A 359 -4.95 10.14 -18.33
N LEU A 360 -4.65 10.38 -17.07
CA LEU A 360 -5.69 10.35 -16.03
C LEU A 360 -6.73 11.46 -16.21
N THR A 361 -6.33 12.66 -16.61
CA THR A 361 -7.21 13.84 -16.71
C THR A 361 -7.90 13.98 -18.07
N GLY A 362 -7.33 13.41 -19.13
CA GLY A 362 -7.75 13.63 -20.51
C GLY A 362 -7.34 15.01 -21.05
N GLU A 363 -6.46 15.70 -20.35
CA GLU A 363 -5.87 16.98 -20.76
C GLU A 363 -4.62 16.68 -21.62
N SER A 364 -4.38 17.46 -22.69
CA SER A 364 -3.29 17.24 -23.66
C SER A 364 -2.32 18.40 -23.72
#